data_AF-A0A7S3RWG2-F1
#
_entry.id   AF-A0A7S3RWG2-F1
#
_cell.length_a   1.000
_cell.length_b   1.000
_cell.length_c   1.000
_cell.angle_alpha   90.00
_cell.angle_beta   90.00
_cell.angle_gamma   90.00
#
_symmetry.space_group_name_H-M   'P 1'
#
loop_
_entity.id
_entity.type
_entity.pdbx_description
1 polymer ?
#
loop_
_entity_poly.entity_id
_entity_poly.type
_entity_poly.pdbx_seq_one_letter_code
_entity_poly.pdbx_strand_id
1 'polypeptide(L)'
;IRKRCGRLAPQIGNVSAMSFAWCLYVTALWIVSGTFKEELSGMEKETVIALLVTCVALGMIFVLDKIADSEATDKDLDQAIRAEVYALAILIGFSWEKAFDVAVHSISEKVTVLPQLMTKIILALILASVVIPAWRMHILPTILRLEHAEKAEEAAAHHSDGDDDTEEALLSE
;
A
#
# COMPACT_ATOMS: atom_id res chain seq x y z
N ILE A 1 1.15 -5.78 34.65
CA ILE A 1 -0.07 -5.58 33.82
C ILE A 1 0.04 -4.31 32.96
N ARG A 2 0.40 -3.15 33.52
CA ARG A 2 0.57 -1.86 32.78
C ARG A 2 1.57 -1.87 31.60
N LYS A 3 2.64 -2.69 31.64
CA LYS A 3 3.61 -2.82 30.53
C LYS A 3 3.12 -3.65 29.32
N ARG A 4 2.06 -4.47 29.45
CA ARG A 4 1.54 -5.27 28.31
C ARG A 4 0.64 -4.45 27.38
N CYS A 5 -0.14 -3.52 27.93
CA CYS A 5 -1.04 -2.68 27.12
C CYS A 5 -0.29 -1.73 26.18
N GLY A 6 0.90 -1.27 26.54
CA GLY A 6 1.71 -0.38 25.69
C GLY A 6 2.13 -1.02 24.36
N ARG A 7 2.21 -2.36 24.28
CA ARG A 7 2.51 -3.07 23.03
C ARG A 7 1.25 -3.46 22.24
N LEU A 8 0.11 -3.58 22.92
CA LEU A 8 -1.15 -3.97 22.30
C LEU A 8 -1.83 -2.79 21.60
N ALA A 9 -1.76 -1.58 22.17
CA ALA A 9 -2.37 -0.38 21.59
C ALA A 9 -1.99 -0.14 20.11
N PRO A 10 -0.69 -0.12 19.72
CA PRO A 10 -0.33 0.06 18.31
C PRO A 10 -0.74 -1.12 17.43
N GLN A 11 -0.75 -2.34 17.97
CA GLN A 11 -1.20 -3.51 17.22
C GLN A 11 -2.71 -3.48 16.95
N ILE A 12 -3.51 -2.98 17.90
CA ILE A 12 -4.95 -2.80 17.72
C ILE A 12 -5.22 -1.75 16.64
N GLY A 13 -4.43 -0.66 16.61
CA GLY A 13 -4.49 0.36 15.56
C GLY A 13 -4.28 -0.24 14.16
N ASN A 14 -3.25 -1.06 13.99
CA ASN A 14 -2.98 -1.73 12.71
C ASN A 14 -4.09 -2.72 12.32
N VAL A 15 -4.67 -3.44 13.29
CA VAL A 15 -5.79 -4.36 13.02
C VAL A 15 -7.05 -3.61 12.61
N SER A 16 -7.35 -2.48 13.26
CA SER A 16 -8.48 -1.64 12.85
C SER A 16 -8.28 -1.05 11.46
N ALA A 17 -7.07 -0.62 11.13
CA ALA A 17 -6.74 -0.11 9.80
C ALA A 17 -6.94 -1.18 8.73
N MET A 18 -6.41 -2.39 8.96
CA MET A 18 -6.63 -3.51 8.05
C MET A 18 -8.11 -3.91 7.92
N SER A 19 -8.86 -3.83 9.02
CA SER A 19 -10.31 -4.12 9.01
C SER A 19 -11.08 -3.09 8.20
N PHE A 20 -10.74 -1.80 8.33
CA PHE A 20 -11.35 -0.72 7.56
C PHE A 20 -11.04 -0.84 6.07
N ALA A 21 -9.77 -1.10 5.71
CA ALA A 21 -9.38 -1.38 4.34
C ALA A 21 -10.17 -2.57 3.75
N TRP A 22 -10.36 -3.65 4.52
CA TRP A 22 -11.17 -4.79 4.08
C TRP A 22 -12.65 -4.43 3.88
N CYS A 23 -13.22 -3.59 4.74
CA CYS A 23 -14.58 -3.08 4.57
C CYS A 23 -14.73 -2.26 3.29
N LEU A 24 -13.73 -1.44 2.93
CA LEU A 24 -13.73 -0.71 1.65
C LEU A 24 -13.69 -1.66 0.46
N TYR A 25 -12.85 -2.70 0.52
CA TYR A 25 -12.77 -3.72 -0.51
C TYR A 25 -14.11 -4.44 -0.73
N VAL A 26 -14.70 -4.93 0.36
CA VAL A 26 -15.99 -5.63 0.31
C VAL A 26 -17.06 -4.69 -0.24
N THR A 27 -17.11 -3.43 0.22
CA THR A 27 -18.02 -2.41 -0.33
C THR A 27 -17.84 -2.25 -1.85
N ALA A 28 -16.61 -2.18 -2.35
CA ALA A 28 -16.33 -2.12 -3.79
C ALA A 28 -16.85 -3.37 -4.53
N LEU A 29 -16.71 -4.57 -3.95
CA LEU A 29 -17.28 -5.81 -4.50
C LEU A 29 -18.81 -5.73 -4.61
N TRP A 30 -19.47 -5.22 -3.58
CA TRP A 30 -20.94 -5.06 -3.55
C TRP A 30 -21.40 -4.04 -4.59
N ILE A 31 -20.70 -2.92 -4.73
CA ILE A 31 -21.02 -1.90 -5.73
C ILE A 31 -20.91 -2.50 -7.14
N VAL A 32 -19.79 -3.14 -7.47
CA VAL A 32 -19.61 -3.74 -8.80
C VAL A 32 -20.63 -4.86 -9.05
N SER A 33 -20.85 -5.74 -8.08
CA SER A 33 -21.80 -6.84 -8.21
C SER A 33 -23.26 -6.37 -8.26
N GLY A 34 -23.57 -5.21 -7.66
CA GLY A 34 -24.89 -4.60 -7.68
C GLY A 34 -25.19 -3.88 -9.00
N THR A 35 -24.18 -3.22 -9.59
CA THR A 35 -24.30 -2.46 -10.84
C THR A 35 -24.21 -3.34 -12.08
N PHE A 36 -23.35 -4.37 -12.08
CA PHE A 36 -23.06 -5.22 -13.24
C PHE A 36 -23.53 -6.66 -13.03
N LYS A 37 -24.79 -6.84 -12.62
CA LYS A 37 -25.33 -8.14 -12.19
C LYS A 37 -25.16 -9.30 -13.19
N GLU A 38 -25.07 -9.04 -14.50
CA GLU A 38 -24.91 -10.10 -15.53
C GLU A 38 -23.94 -9.77 -16.69
N GLU A 39 -23.46 -8.54 -16.84
CA GLU A 39 -22.68 -8.12 -18.04
C GLU A 39 -21.18 -8.44 -17.94
N LEU A 40 -20.60 -8.53 -16.73
CA LEU A 40 -19.16 -8.75 -16.53
C LEU A 40 -18.90 -10.14 -15.96
N SER A 41 -18.23 -11.00 -16.73
CA SER A 41 -17.89 -12.37 -16.29
C SER A 41 -16.37 -12.60 -16.26
N GLY A 42 -15.92 -13.40 -15.30
CA GLY A 42 -14.52 -13.84 -15.17
C GLY A 42 -13.51 -12.69 -15.00
N MET A 43 -12.51 -12.66 -15.87
CA MET A 43 -11.35 -11.74 -15.82
C MET A 43 -11.74 -10.25 -15.84
N GLU A 44 -12.76 -9.90 -16.60
CA GLU A 44 -13.18 -8.51 -16.80
C GLU A 44 -13.71 -7.91 -15.50
N LYS A 45 -14.50 -8.68 -14.75
CA LYS A 45 -15.06 -8.26 -13.45
C LYS A 45 -13.95 -7.96 -12.44
N GLU A 46 -13.01 -8.88 -12.27
CA GLU A 46 -11.95 -8.75 -11.27
C GLU A 46 -11.00 -7.58 -11.61
N THR A 47 -10.74 -7.34 -12.90
CA THR A 47 -9.94 -6.20 -13.35
C THR A 47 -10.64 -4.87 -13.05
N VAL A 48 -11.96 -4.77 -13.31
CA VAL A 48 -12.75 -3.57 -12.98
C VAL A 48 -12.77 -3.31 -11.47
N ILE A 49 -12.89 -4.36 -10.65
CA ILE A 49 -12.81 -4.25 -9.20
C ILE A 49 -11.45 -3.71 -8.77
N ALA A 50 -10.35 -4.30 -9.26
CA ALA A 50 -9.00 -3.87 -8.91
C ALA A 50 -8.76 -2.38 -9.28
N LEU A 51 -9.25 -1.95 -10.43
CA LEU A 51 -9.19 -0.55 -10.85
C LEU A 51 -9.99 0.38 -9.93
N LEU A 52 -11.23 0.03 -9.60
CA LEU A 52 -12.07 0.84 -8.71
C LEU A 52 -11.48 0.93 -7.30
N VAL A 53 -11.01 -0.20 -6.75
CA VAL A 53 -10.33 -0.23 -5.45
C VAL A 53 -9.07 0.64 -5.49
N THR A 54 -8.28 0.59 -6.56
CA THR A 54 -7.11 1.46 -6.72
C THR A 54 -7.51 2.94 -6.74
N CYS A 55 -8.54 3.32 -7.50
CA CYS A 55 -9.01 4.70 -7.56
C CYS A 55 -9.48 5.22 -6.18
N VAL A 56 -10.29 4.44 -5.47
CA VAL A 56 -10.80 4.81 -4.14
C VAL A 56 -9.66 4.86 -3.12
N ALA A 57 -8.78 3.86 -3.12
CA ALA A 57 -7.64 3.80 -2.20
C ALA A 57 -6.67 4.96 -2.43
N LEU A 58 -6.34 5.30 -3.68
CA LEU A 58 -5.50 6.47 -3.98
C LEU A 58 -6.18 7.77 -3.53
N GLY A 59 -7.49 7.93 -3.79
CA GLY A 59 -8.25 9.09 -3.31
C GLY A 59 -8.20 9.22 -1.79
N MET A 60 -8.35 8.10 -1.07
CA MET A 60 -8.23 8.07 0.39
C MET A 60 -6.81 8.39 0.86
N ILE A 61 -5.78 7.85 0.21
CA ILE A 61 -4.37 8.15 0.52
C ILE A 61 -4.11 9.65 0.38
N PHE A 62 -4.55 10.30 -0.71
CA PHE A 62 -4.38 11.75 -0.88
C PHE A 62 -5.11 12.57 0.19
N VAL A 63 -6.31 12.15 0.62
CA VAL A 63 -7.04 12.83 1.68
C VAL A 63 -6.32 12.66 3.02
N LEU A 64 -5.86 11.45 3.32
CA LEU A 64 -5.14 11.13 4.56
C LEU A 64 -3.78 11.85 4.63
N ASP A 65 -3.05 11.91 3.53
CA ASP A 65 -1.79 12.64 3.40
C ASP A 65 -1.98 14.14 3.70
N LYS A 66 -3.02 14.75 3.10
CA LYS A 66 -3.36 16.15 3.36
C LYS A 66 -3.79 16.43 4.81
N ILE A 67 -4.38 15.45 5.49
CA ILE A 67 -4.75 15.56 6.91
C ILE A 67 -3.50 15.43 7.79
N ALA A 68 -2.55 14.56 7.44
CA ALA A 68 -1.28 14.41 8.16
C ALA A 68 -0.41 15.67 8.04
N ASP A 69 -0.38 16.32 6.87
CA ASP A 69 0.38 17.55 6.64
C ASP A 69 -0.18 18.80 7.34
N SER A 70 -1.36 18.71 7.97
CA SER A 70 -1.94 19.81 8.71
C SER A 70 -1.30 19.94 10.10
N GLU A 71 -0.78 21.12 10.46
CA GLU A 71 -0.13 21.45 11.76
C GLU A 71 -1.00 21.18 13.01
N ALA A 72 -2.26 20.78 12.84
CA ALA A 72 -3.22 20.50 13.90
C ALA A 72 -3.23 19.02 14.37
N THR A 73 -2.37 18.17 13.81
CA THR A 73 -2.40 16.72 14.01
C THR A 73 -1.37 16.27 15.07
N ASP A 74 -1.78 15.40 16.00
CA ASP A 74 -0.93 14.84 17.05
C ASP A 74 -0.09 13.66 16.52
N LYS A 75 1.08 13.41 17.12
CA LYS A 75 2.03 12.35 16.69
C LYS A 75 1.39 10.95 16.67
N ASP A 76 0.46 10.71 17.58
CA ASP A 76 -0.29 9.45 17.64
C ASP A 76 -1.26 9.29 16.45
N LEU A 77 -1.82 10.39 15.95
CA LEU A 77 -2.72 10.40 14.79
C LEU A 77 -1.93 10.21 13.49
N ASP A 78 -0.76 10.82 13.35
CA ASP A 78 0.13 10.58 12.20
C ASP A 78 0.53 9.11 12.08
N GLN A 79 0.83 8.46 13.20
CA GLN A 79 1.16 7.03 13.21
C GLN A 79 -0.03 6.17 12.75
N ALA A 80 -1.25 6.53 13.15
CA ALA A 80 -2.47 5.85 12.70
C ALA A 80 -2.74 6.05 11.21
N ILE A 81 -2.55 7.28 10.69
CA ILE A 81 -2.70 7.60 9.27
C ILE A 81 -1.70 6.79 8.44
N ARG A 82 -0.42 6.72 8.85
CA ARG A 82 0.58 5.90 8.15
C ARG A 82 0.19 4.42 8.12
N ALA A 83 -0.31 3.87 9.23
CA ALA A 83 -0.81 2.50 9.27
C ALA A 83 -1.96 2.24 8.29
N GLU A 84 -2.85 3.21 8.13
CA GLU A 84 -3.96 3.18 7.17
C GLU A 84 -3.45 3.22 5.71
N VAL A 85 -2.50 4.10 5.40
CA VAL A 85 -1.88 4.18 4.07
C VAL A 85 -1.24 2.83 3.69
N TYR A 86 -0.54 2.18 4.62
CA TYR A 86 0.00 0.84 4.39
C TYR A 86 -1.10 -0.21 4.17
N ALA A 87 -2.20 -0.14 4.92
CA ALA A 87 -3.35 -1.04 4.74
C ALA A 87 -3.97 -0.90 3.35
N LEU A 88 -4.20 0.33 2.90
CA LEU A 88 -4.72 0.64 1.57
C LEU A 88 -3.76 0.18 0.47
N ALA A 89 -2.45 0.39 0.62
CA ALA A 89 -1.45 -0.07 -0.34
C ALA A 89 -1.44 -1.60 -0.49
N ILE A 90 -1.52 -2.34 0.63
CA ILE A 90 -1.61 -3.81 0.63
C ILE A 90 -2.90 -4.28 -0.05
N LEU A 91 -4.02 -3.60 0.22
CA LEU A 91 -5.31 -3.91 -0.37
C LEU A 91 -5.29 -3.77 -1.89
N ILE A 92 -4.67 -2.71 -2.42
CA ILE A 92 -4.46 -2.55 -3.86
C ILE A 92 -3.71 -3.78 -4.41
N GLY A 93 -2.60 -4.17 -3.76
CA GLY A 93 -1.84 -5.36 -4.13
C GLY A 93 -2.68 -6.64 -4.19
N PHE A 94 -3.49 -6.91 -3.16
CA PHE A 94 -4.37 -8.10 -3.14
C PHE A 94 -5.46 -8.07 -4.21
N SER A 95 -6.02 -6.91 -4.51
CA SER A 95 -7.01 -6.78 -5.59
C SER A 95 -6.40 -7.14 -6.96
N TRP A 96 -5.15 -6.73 -7.21
CA TRP A 96 -4.41 -7.09 -8.41
C TRP A 96 -3.97 -8.56 -8.42
N GLU A 97 -3.57 -9.13 -7.28
CA GLU A 97 -3.27 -10.56 -7.16
C GLU A 97 -4.46 -11.42 -7.62
N LYS A 98 -5.67 -11.06 -7.16
CA LYS A 98 -6.91 -11.72 -7.57
C LYS A 98 -7.21 -11.57 -9.06
N ALA A 99 -7.06 -10.35 -9.59
CA ALA A 99 -7.25 -10.11 -11.02
C ALA A 99 -6.28 -10.94 -11.88
N PHE A 100 -5.00 -11.02 -11.48
CA PHE A 100 -4.01 -11.83 -12.19
C PHE A 100 -4.25 -13.33 -12.08
N ASP A 101 -4.66 -13.84 -10.91
CA ASP A 101 -4.97 -15.26 -10.75
C ASP A 101 -6.12 -15.69 -11.67
N VAL A 102 -7.22 -14.90 -11.69
CA VAL A 102 -8.35 -15.16 -12.58
C VAL A 102 -7.96 -15.01 -14.05
N ALA A 103 -7.11 -14.03 -14.39
CA ALA A 103 -6.62 -13.86 -15.75
C ALA A 103 -5.82 -15.08 -16.23
N VAL A 104 -4.87 -15.54 -15.42
CA VAL A 104 -4.04 -16.73 -15.71
C VAL A 104 -4.91 -17.98 -15.78
N HIS A 105 -5.92 -18.09 -14.92
CA HIS A 105 -6.89 -19.18 -14.97
C HIS A 105 -7.63 -19.21 -16.32
N SER A 106 -8.24 -18.09 -16.73
CA SER A 106 -8.98 -18.00 -17.99
C SER A 106 -8.11 -18.25 -19.22
N ILE A 107 -6.83 -17.86 -19.20
CA ILE A 107 -5.89 -18.18 -20.29
C ILE A 107 -5.59 -19.68 -20.29
N SER A 108 -5.34 -20.27 -19.13
CA SER A 108 -5.02 -21.70 -19.02
C SER A 108 -6.15 -22.62 -19.48
N GLU A 109 -7.41 -22.18 -19.36
CA GLU A 109 -8.57 -22.91 -19.88
C GLU A 109 -8.69 -22.87 -21.41
N LYS A 110 -8.27 -21.76 -22.03
CA LYS A 110 -8.35 -21.58 -23.49
C LYS A 110 -7.22 -22.26 -24.26
N VAL A 111 -6.07 -22.48 -23.62
CA VAL A 111 -4.89 -23.09 -24.23
C VAL A 111 -4.98 -24.62 -24.13
N THR A 112 -5.27 -25.29 -25.24
CA THR A 112 -5.43 -26.76 -25.28
C THR A 112 -4.14 -27.54 -25.62
N VAL A 113 -3.07 -26.82 -26.01
CA VAL A 113 -1.80 -27.45 -26.45
C VAL A 113 -0.95 -28.00 -25.30
N LEU A 114 -1.16 -27.50 -24.08
CA LEU A 114 -0.39 -27.88 -22.89
C LEU A 114 -1.35 -28.18 -21.72
N PRO A 115 -0.97 -29.04 -20.76
CA PRO A 115 -1.73 -29.21 -19.53
C PRO A 115 -1.87 -27.89 -18.79
N GLN A 116 -3.05 -27.61 -18.22
CA GLN A 116 -3.36 -26.35 -17.53
C GLN A 116 -2.31 -25.95 -16.50
N LEU A 117 -1.81 -26.91 -15.72
CA LEU A 117 -0.78 -26.69 -14.71
C LEU A 117 0.53 -26.16 -15.31
N MET A 118 0.96 -26.71 -16.45
CA MET A 118 2.18 -26.27 -17.13
C MET A 118 2.01 -24.87 -17.70
N THR A 119 0.85 -24.56 -18.30
CA THR A 119 0.54 -23.22 -18.79
C THR A 119 0.59 -22.18 -17.67
N LYS A 120 0.03 -22.48 -16.50
CA LYS A 120 0.08 -21.58 -15.32
C LYS A 120 1.51 -21.33 -14.85
N ILE A 121 2.34 -22.37 -14.73
CA ILE A 121 3.73 -22.24 -14.30
C ILE A 121 4.55 -21.43 -15.32
N ILE A 122 4.39 -21.71 -16.62
CA ILE A 122 5.11 -20.97 -17.67
C ILE A 122 4.71 -19.50 -17.66
N LEU A 123 3.41 -19.18 -17.55
CA LEU A 123 2.93 -17.80 -17.45
C LEU A 123 3.48 -17.10 -16.22
N ALA A 124 3.49 -17.77 -15.06
CA ALA A 124 4.06 -17.22 -13.83
C ALA A 124 5.56 -16.95 -13.96
N LEU A 125 6.33 -17.86 -14.58
CA LEU A 125 7.76 -17.67 -14.81
C LEU A 125 8.03 -16.53 -15.77
N ILE A 126 7.25 -16.40 -16.85
CA ILE A 126 7.37 -15.28 -17.80
C ILE A 126 7.09 -13.96 -17.07
N LEU A 127 5.98 -13.87 -16.33
CA LEU A 127 5.63 -12.67 -15.56
C LEU A 127 6.74 -12.31 -14.56
N ALA A 128 7.23 -13.27 -13.78
CA ALA A 128 8.31 -13.07 -12.83
C ALA A 128 9.61 -12.60 -13.53
N SER A 129 9.94 -13.20 -14.67
CA SER A 129 11.14 -12.86 -15.44
C SER A 129 11.11 -11.44 -16.03
N VAL A 130 9.93 -10.84 -16.19
CA VAL A 130 9.77 -9.46 -16.67
C VAL A 130 9.65 -8.48 -15.50
N VAL A 131 8.80 -8.80 -14.51
CA VAL A 131 8.47 -7.89 -13.41
C VAL A 131 9.63 -7.74 -12.43
N ILE A 132 10.31 -8.82 -12.05
CA ILE A 132 11.42 -8.79 -11.08
C ILE A 132 12.59 -7.91 -11.56
N PRO A 133 13.13 -8.07 -12.78
CA PRO A 133 14.22 -7.20 -13.21
C PRO A 133 13.80 -5.74 -13.35
N ALA A 134 12.58 -5.48 -13.84
CA ALA A 134 12.06 -4.12 -13.93
C ALA A 134 11.96 -3.44 -12.55
N TRP A 135 11.42 -4.14 -11.55
CA TRP A 135 11.37 -3.66 -10.17
C TRP A 135 12.76 -3.38 -9.61
N ARG A 136 13.72 -4.30 -9.81
CA ARG A 136 15.09 -4.15 -9.34
C ARG A 136 15.81 -2.96 -9.98
N MET A 137 15.55 -2.68 -11.26
CA MET A 137 16.22 -1.61 -12.00
C MET A 137 15.64 -0.22 -11.75
N HIS A 138 14.33 -0.11 -11.50
CA HIS A 138 13.66 1.20 -11.43
C HIS A 138 13.09 1.53 -10.06
N ILE A 139 12.41 0.59 -9.42
CA ILE A 139 11.67 0.84 -8.18
C ILE A 139 12.64 0.84 -6.99
N LEU A 140 13.47 -0.19 -6.88
CA LEU A 140 14.42 -0.34 -5.77
C LEU A 140 15.39 0.86 -5.61
N PRO A 141 16.11 1.33 -6.65
CA PRO A 141 17.03 2.47 -6.48
C PRO A 141 16.29 3.77 -6.16
N THR A 142 15.05 3.93 -6.63
CA THR A 142 14.24 5.12 -6.33
C THR A 142 13.87 5.16 -4.85
N ILE A 143 13.42 4.03 -4.29
CA ILE A 143 13.08 3.93 -2.86
C ILE A 143 14.32 4.19 -2.00
N LEU A 144 15.46 3.55 -2.32
CA LEU A 144 16.71 3.77 -1.58
C LEU A 144 17.18 5.23 -1.63
N ARG A 145 17.02 5.90 -2.77
CA ARG A 145 17.35 7.32 -2.90
C ARG A 145 16.45 8.21 -2.06
N LEU A 146 15.14 7.93 -2.03
CA LEU A 146 14.18 8.67 -1.22
C LEU A 146 14.45 8.49 0.29
N GLU A 147 14.70 7.26 0.73
CA GLU A 147 15.04 6.96 2.12
C GLU A 147 16.34 7.65 2.56
N HIS A 148 17.36 7.69 1.70
CA HIS A 148 18.60 8.42 1.98
C HIS A 148 18.38 9.94 2.03
N ALA A 149 17.48 10.49 1.23
CA ALA A 149 17.15 11.91 1.24
C ALA A 149 16.40 12.31 2.51
N GLU A 150 15.38 11.55 2.92
CA GLU A 150 14.62 11.76 4.16
C GLU A 150 15.54 11.75 5.39
N LYS A 151 16.41 10.74 5.50
CA LYS A 151 17.40 10.66 6.60
C LYS A 151 18.40 11.81 6.61
N ALA A 152 18.78 12.34 5.44
CA ALA A 152 19.71 13.47 5.35
C ALA A 152 19.04 14.78 5.77
N GLU A 153 17.76 14.98 5.41
CA GLU A 153 16.96 16.13 5.87
C GLU A 153 16.73 16.09 7.38
N GLU A 154 16.35 14.93 7.93
CA GLU A 154 16.21 14.74 9.38
C GLU A 154 17.52 15.00 10.14
N ALA A 155 18.66 14.54 9.62
CA ALA A 155 19.97 14.79 10.23
C ALA A 155 20.39 16.26 10.17
N ALA A 156 20.06 16.98 9.08
CA ALA A 156 20.32 18.41 8.95
C ALA A 156 19.46 19.25 9.90
N ALA A 157 18.17 18.91 10.05
CA ALA A 157 17.26 19.57 10.99
C ALA A 157 17.70 19.38 12.44
N HIS A 158 18.14 18.17 12.82
CA HIS A 158 18.68 17.92 14.16
C HIS A 158 20.00 18.64 14.45
N HIS A 159 20.81 18.93 13.43
CA HIS A 159 22.07 19.67 13.62
C HIS A 159 21.83 21.18 13.80
N SER A 160 20.82 21.77 13.14
CA SER A 160 20.51 23.19 13.32
C SER A 160 19.89 23.50 14.69
N ASP A 161 19.01 22.64 15.20
CA ASP A 161 18.45 22.80 16.56
C ASP A 161 19.54 22.73 17.64
N GLY A 162 20.57 21.89 17.44
CA GLY A 162 21.67 21.73 18.40
C GLY A 162 22.66 22.90 18.42
N ASP A 163 22.87 23.58 17.31
CA ASP A 163 23.76 24.76 17.25
C ASP A 163 23.06 26.00 17.85
N ASP A 164 21.75 26.18 17.65
CA ASP A 164 20.99 27.32 18.20
C ASP A 164 20.94 27.27 19.74
N ASP A 165 20.71 26.09 20.33
CA ASP A 165 20.77 25.88 21.79
C ASP A 165 22.17 26.17 22.36
N THR A 166 23.23 25.91 21.59
CA THR A 166 24.62 26.11 22.01
C THR A 166 25.04 27.57 21.89
N GLU A 167 24.58 28.27 20.85
CA GLU A 167 24.85 29.70 20.64
C GLU A 167 24.05 30.58 21.62
N GLU A 168 22.80 30.24 21.93
CA GLU A 168 21.98 30.93 22.95
C GLU A 168 22.55 30.72 24.37
N ALA A 169 23.09 29.54 24.67
CA ALA A 169 23.79 29.25 25.93
C ALA A 169 25.12 30.03 26.06
N LEU A 170 25.86 30.21 24.97
CA LEU A 170 27.13 30.96 24.97
C LEU A 170 26.94 32.48 24.98
N LEU A 171 25.79 33.00 24.52
CA LEU A 171 25.44 34.41 24.58
C LEU A 171 24.78 34.82 25.92
N SER A 172 24.44 33.86 26.78
CA SER A 172 23.82 34.08 28.10
C SER A 172 24.78 33.93 29.30
N GLU A 173 26.06 33.59 29.06
CA GLU A 173 27.18 33.69 30.02
C GLU A 173 27.96 35.02 29.87
#